data_AF-A0A8X6UC01-F1
#
_entry.id   AF-A0A8X6UC01-F1
#
_cell.length_a   1.000
_cell.length_b   1.000
_cell.length_c   1.000
_cell.angle_alpha   90.00
_cell.angle_beta   90.00
_cell.angle_gamma   90.00
#
_symmetry.space_group_name_H-M   'P 1'
#
loop_
_entity.id
_entity.type
_entity.pdbx_description
1 polymer ?
#
loop_
_entity_poly.entity_id
_entity_poly.type
_entity_poly.pdbx_seq_one_letter_code
_entity_poly.pdbx_strand_id
1 'polypeptide(L)'
;MDQQVISNFKNLYTKHLFRLEVTATTNLTFREFRKHHFNIAICLKTIDQAWLGVTTRTLTSAGKKLCPEAVAERIYEELEPGMSVEEEIVSLGKSMDLEGEERDVNELVEEHTQELTTEEIQELQSQRIRIRRLRKKLVSRSHRKRLFLQVR
;
A
#
# COMPACT_ATOMS: atom_id res chain seq x y z
N MET A 1 -11.60 -2.87 -6.02
CA MET A 1 -11.58 -2.29 -4.66
C MET A 1 -12.09 -0.86 -4.81
N ASP A 2 -12.89 -0.34 -3.89
CA ASP A 2 -13.50 0.99 -4.05
C ASP A 2 -12.42 2.09 -4.10
N GLN A 3 -12.56 3.03 -5.05
CA GLN A 3 -11.53 4.05 -5.31
C GLN A 3 -11.25 4.95 -4.11
N GLN A 4 -12.26 5.22 -3.30
CA GLN A 4 -12.09 6.05 -2.12
C GLN A 4 -11.27 5.33 -1.04
N VAL A 5 -11.38 4.01 -0.94
CA VAL A 5 -10.54 3.22 -0.02
C VAL A 5 -9.09 3.17 -0.49
N ILE A 6 -8.88 3.04 -1.80
CA ILE A 6 -7.52 3.08 -2.36
C ILE A 6 -6.89 4.45 -2.12
N SER A 7 -7.62 5.54 -2.39
CA SER A 7 -7.14 6.91 -2.15
C SER A 7 -6.84 7.17 -0.68
N ASN A 8 -7.76 6.81 0.22
CA ASN A 8 -7.54 6.95 1.67
C ASN A 8 -6.32 6.16 2.15
N PHE A 9 -6.15 4.93 1.66
CA PHE A 9 -4.99 4.12 2.01
C PHE A 9 -3.68 4.75 1.50
N LYS A 10 -3.66 5.27 0.26
CA LYS A 10 -2.50 5.99 -0.31
C LYS A 10 -2.14 7.20 0.53
N ASN A 11 -3.12 8.01 0.92
CA ASN A 11 -2.88 9.20 1.75
C ASN A 11 -2.31 8.83 3.12
N LEU A 12 -2.85 7.80 3.77
CA LEU A 12 -2.32 7.29 5.05
C LEU A 12 -0.91 6.73 4.92
N TYR A 13 -0.64 5.97 3.85
CA TYR A 13 0.69 5.44 3.56
C TYR A 13 1.71 6.57 3.38
N THR A 14 1.39 7.58 2.58
CA THR A 14 2.23 8.75 2.36
C THR A 14 2.46 9.53 3.65
N LYS A 15 1.43 9.75 4.47
CA LYS A 15 1.54 10.39 5.80
C LYS A 15 2.52 9.64 6.71
N HIS A 16 2.44 8.31 6.77
CA HIS A 16 3.34 7.51 7.59
C HIS A 16 4.77 7.45 7.04
N LEU A 17 4.93 7.47 5.71
CA LEU A 17 6.23 7.55 5.05
C LEU A 17 6.97 8.83 5.45
N PHE A 18 6.30 9.98 5.35
CA PHE A 18 6.87 11.28 5.75
C PHE A 18 7.20 11.32 7.25
N ARG A 19 6.35 10.76 8.12
CA ARG A 19 6.66 10.68 9.56
C ARG A 19 7.91 9.86 9.87
N LEU A 20 8.15 8.77 9.14
CA LEU A 20 9.35 7.94 9.33
C LEU A 20 10.62 8.66 8.90
N GLU A 21 10.53 9.46 7.86
CA GLU A 21 11.65 10.27 7.37
C GLU A 21 11.99 11.39 8.36
N VAL A 22 10.98 12.10 8.85
CA VAL A 22 11.13 13.19 9.82
C VAL A 22 11.71 12.68 11.14
N THR A 23 11.25 11.52 11.60
CA THR A 23 11.73 10.93 12.87
C THR A 23 13.12 10.30 12.76
N ALA A 24 13.67 10.15 11.55
CA ALA A 24 15.03 9.66 11.37
C ALA A 24 16.11 10.69 11.77
N THR A 25 15.76 11.93 12.14
CA THR A 25 16.69 12.98 12.61
C THR A 25 17.86 13.20 11.65
N THR A 26 17.58 13.25 10.36
CA THR A 26 18.60 13.41 9.33
C THR A 26 18.30 14.62 8.46
N ASN A 27 19.28 15.49 8.25
CA ASN A 27 19.23 16.60 7.27
C ASN A 27 19.28 16.07 5.81
N LEU A 28 18.76 14.87 5.56
CA LEU A 28 18.78 14.21 4.26
C LEU A 28 17.57 14.66 3.47
N THR A 29 17.77 14.83 2.17
CA THR A 29 16.66 15.05 1.26
C THR A 29 15.82 13.76 1.11
N PHE A 30 14.53 13.90 0.80
CA PHE A 30 13.62 12.77 0.53
C PHE A 30 14.21 11.72 -0.41
N ARG A 31 14.91 12.20 -1.45
CA ARG A 31 15.58 11.34 -2.43
C ARG A 31 16.71 10.50 -1.83
N GLU A 32 17.49 11.07 -0.92
CA GLU A 32 18.58 10.36 -0.24
C GLU A 32 18.04 9.36 0.79
N PHE A 33 17.02 9.76 1.55
CA PHE A 33 16.33 8.85 2.47
C PHE A 33 15.78 7.62 1.74
N ARG A 34 15.05 7.85 0.63
CA ARG A 34 14.49 6.74 -0.17
C ARG A 34 15.56 5.84 -0.76
N LYS A 35 16.68 6.39 -1.22
CA LYS A 35 17.74 5.62 -1.88
C LYS A 35 18.60 4.81 -0.91
N HIS A 36 18.88 5.36 0.27
CA HIS A 36 19.88 4.81 1.20
C HIS A 36 19.27 4.20 2.47
N HIS A 37 18.07 4.62 2.86
CA HIS A 37 17.47 4.23 4.14
C HIS A 37 16.16 3.46 3.98
N PHE A 38 15.38 3.69 2.91
CA PHE A 38 14.11 3.02 2.68
C PHE A 38 14.29 1.58 2.19
N ASN A 39 14.23 0.64 3.13
CA ASN A 39 14.32 -0.80 2.87
C ASN A 39 12.95 -1.50 2.98
N ILE A 40 12.92 -2.80 2.63
CA ILE A 40 11.69 -3.59 2.63
C ILE A 40 11.01 -3.67 4.01
N ALA A 41 11.78 -3.65 5.11
CA ALA A 41 11.22 -3.69 6.45
C ALA A 41 10.51 -2.37 6.80
N ILE A 42 11.09 -1.23 6.40
CA ILE A 42 10.44 0.08 6.55
C ILE A 42 9.16 0.12 5.71
N CYS A 43 9.21 -0.35 4.46
CA CYS A 43 8.03 -0.44 3.60
C CYS A 43 6.88 -1.25 4.25
N LEU A 44 7.18 -2.45 4.76
CA LEU A 44 6.18 -3.29 5.44
C LEU A 44 5.62 -2.62 6.70
N LYS A 45 6.46 -1.93 7.47
CA LYS A 45 6.02 -1.17 8.64
C LYS A 45 5.12 0.01 8.25
N THR A 46 5.45 0.73 7.18
CA THR A 46 4.61 1.82 6.67
C THR A 46 3.25 1.31 6.19
N ILE A 47 3.21 0.15 5.51
CA ILE A 47 1.97 -0.50 5.11
C ILE A 47 1.12 -0.86 6.33
N ASP A 48 1.72 -1.48 7.35
CA ASP A 48 1.02 -1.84 8.59
C ASP A 48 0.43 -0.61 9.29
N GLN A 49 1.21 0.46 9.42
CA GLN A 49 0.74 1.73 10.00
C GLN A 49 -0.37 2.38 9.16
N ALA A 50 -0.25 2.36 7.84
CA ALA A 50 -1.30 2.86 6.95
C ALA A 50 -2.61 2.10 7.12
N TRP A 51 -2.55 0.77 7.26
CA TRP A 51 -3.74 -0.05 7.52
C TRP A 51 -4.37 0.22 8.89
N LEU A 52 -3.57 0.52 9.92
CA LEU A 52 -4.10 0.94 11.23
C LEU A 52 -4.88 2.25 11.15
N GLY A 53 -4.51 3.16 10.23
CA GLY A 53 -5.25 4.39 9.96
C GLY A 53 -6.53 4.19 9.14
N VAL A 54 -6.66 3.07 8.42
CA VAL A 54 -7.88 2.76 7.66
C VAL A 54 -8.98 2.36 8.64
N THR A 55 -9.96 3.24 8.80
CA THR A 55 -11.06 2.98 9.73
C THR A 55 -11.90 1.79 9.29
N THR A 56 -12.47 1.08 10.27
CA THR A 56 -13.45 0.01 10.02
C THR A 56 -14.63 0.53 9.20
N ARG A 57 -15.00 1.81 9.34
CA ARG A 57 -16.04 2.48 8.53
C ARG A 57 -15.69 2.51 7.04
N THR A 58 -14.46 2.90 6.69
CA THR A 58 -13.98 2.92 5.30
C THR A 58 -14.00 1.51 4.68
N LEU A 59 -13.54 0.51 5.43
CA LEU A 59 -13.59 -0.90 5.03
C LEU A 59 -15.02 -1.44 4.92
N THR A 60 -15.90 -1.07 5.86
CA THR A 60 -17.32 -1.45 5.89
C THR A 60 -18.09 -0.83 4.73
N SER A 61 -17.83 0.43 4.39
CA SER A 61 -18.46 1.11 3.25
C SER A 61 -18.08 0.45 1.92
N ALA A 62 -16.79 0.15 1.72
CA ALA A 62 -16.35 -0.60 0.54
C ALA A 62 -16.86 -2.04 0.54
N GLY A 63 -16.91 -2.67 1.72
CA GLY A 63 -17.50 -3.98 1.92
C GLY A 63 -18.97 -4.01 1.52
N LYS A 64 -19.77 -3.02 1.93
CA LYS A 64 -21.20 -2.89 1.57
C LYS A 64 -21.40 -2.76 0.05
N LYS A 65 -20.54 -1.98 -0.64
CA LYS A 65 -20.59 -1.86 -2.11
C LYS A 65 -20.27 -3.16 -2.84
N LEU A 66 -19.39 -3.99 -2.28
CA LEU A 66 -18.94 -5.24 -2.90
C LEU A 66 -19.81 -6.45 -2.52
N CYS A 67 -20.33 -6.48 -1.29
CA CYS A 67 -21.16 -7.54 -0.76
C CYS A 67 -22.09 -7.00 0.35
N PRO A 68 -23.29 -6.52 0.00
CA PRO A 68 -24.24 -5.93 0.93
C PRO A 68 -24.67 -6.90 2.03
N GLU A 69 -24.88 -8.19 1.73
CA GLU A 69 -25.27 -9.18 2.73
C GLU A 69 -24.19 -9.51 3.77
N ALA A 70 -22.91 -9.30 3.44
CA ALA A 70 -21.81 -9.66 4.34
C ALA A 70 -21.50 -8.60 5.39
N VAL A 71 -22.05 -7.39 5.27
CA VAL A 71 -21.71 -6.27 6.15
C VAL A 71 -22.90 -5.91 7.04
N ALA A 72 -22.89 -6.45 8.26
CA ALA A 72 -23.87 -6.13 9.28
C ALA A 72 -23.88 -4.63 9.58
N GLU A 73 -25.08 -4.05 9.58
CA GLU A 73 -25.37 -2.64 9.82
C GLU A 73 -25.13 -2.27 11.28
N ARG A 74 -23.86 -2.12 11.68
CA ARG A 74 -23.52 -1.50 12.96
C ARG A 74 -23.25 -0.02 12.71
N ILE A 75 -24.17 0.80 13.20
CA ILE A 75 -24.06 2.25 13.28
C ILE A 75 -22.86 2.55 14.19
N TYR A 76 -21.81 3.15 13.62
CA TYR A 76 -20.70 3.69 14.39
C TYR A 76 -20.58 5.18 14.15
N GLU A 77 -20.31 5.86 15.24
CA GLU A 77 -20.35 7.30 15.42
C GLU A 77 -19.58 8.07 14.34
N GLU A 78 -20.19 9.20 14.02
CA GLU A 78 -19.81 10.15 13.00
C GLU A 78 -18.42 10.72 13.29
N LEU A 79 -17.48 10.56 12.37
CA LEU A 79 -16.21 11.28 12.45
C LEU A 79 -16.52 12.74 12.16
N GLU A 80 -16.36 13.59 13.18
CA GLU A 80 -16.36 15.05 13.07
C GLU A 80 -15.52 15.51 11.86
N PRO A 81 -16.00 16.49 11.07
CA PRO A 81 -15.30 17.00 9.90
C PRO A 81 -14.08 17.82 10.33
N GLY A 82 -12.98 17.14 10.64
CA GLY A 82 -11.65 17.74 10.79
C GLY A 82 -10.98 17.95 9.44
N MET A 83 -10.14 18.98 9.36
CA MET A 83 -9.39 19.47 8.19
C MET A 83 -9.00 18.42 7.15
N SER A 84 -8.97 18.84 5.88
CA SER A 84 -8.61 17.97 4.77
C SER A 84 -7.23 17.34 5.01
N VAL A 85 -7.08 16.07 4.61
CA VAL A 85 -5.81 15.35 4.79
C VAL A 85 -4.70 16.03 3.98
N GLU A 86 -5.04 16.67 2.86
CA GLU A 86 -4.11 17.47 2.07
C GLU A 86 -3.63 18.70 2.84
N GLU A 87 -4.52 19.43 3.51
CA GLU A 87 -4.20 20.58 4.37
C GLU A 87 -3.31 20.18 5.56
N GLU A 88 -3.56 19.01 6.15
CA GLU A 88 -2.75 18.46 7.25
C GLU A 88 -1.33 18.09 6.78
N ILE A 89 -1.18 17.59 5.55
CA ILE A 89 0.12 17.25 4.95
C ILE A 89 0.91 18.52 4.61
N VAL A 90 0.27 19.52 4.00
CA VAL A 90 0.91 20.80 3.66
C VAL A 90 1.35 21.55 4.92
N SER A 91 0.51 21.57 5.96
CA SER A 91 0.89 22.20 7.25
C SER A 91 2.03 21.46 7.94
N LEU A 92 2.08 20.13 7.84
CA LEU A 92 3.21 19.34 8.32
C LEU A 92 4.49 19.68 7.55
N GLY A 93 4.45 19.77 6.22
CA GLY A 93 5.59 20.18 5.39
C GLY A 93 6.11 21.57 5.73
N LYS A 94 5.21 22.55 5.90
CA LYS A 94 5.57 23.93 6.32
C LYS A 94 6.22 23.96 7.70
N SER A 95 5.78 23.13 8.63
CA SER A 95 6.40 23.01 9.97
C SER A 95 7.82 22.43 9.93
N MET A 96 8.25 21.93 8.77
CA MET A 96 9.54 21.28 8.52
C MET A 96 10.45 22.09 7.60
N ASP A 97 10.11 23.36 7.30
CA ASP A 97 10.80 24.20 6.31
C ASP A 97 10.86 23.56 4.91
N LEU A 98 9.93 22.65 4.62
CA LEU A 98 9.74 22.07 3.30
C LEU A 98 8.75 22.94 2.51
N GLU A 99 9.21 23.49 1.39
CA GLU A 99 8.38 24.22 0.44
C GLU A 99 7.56 23.20 -0.38
N GLY A 100 6.27 23.10 -0.09
CA GLY A 100 5.32 22.26 -0.83
C GLY A 100 3.91 22.84 -0.74
N GLU A 101 3.29 23.02 -1.90
CA GLU A 101 1.89 23.41 -2.03
C GLU A 101 0.99 22.17 -2.13
N GLU A 102 -0.31 22.36 -1.93
CA GLU A 102 -1.31 21.29 -2.06
C GLU A 102 -1.25 20.60 -3.43
N ARG A 103 -0.87 21.33 -4.48
CA ARG A 103 -0.64 20.80 -5.82
C ARG A 103 0.49 19.77 -5.88
N ASP A 104 1.56 19.97 -5.13
CA ASP A 104 2.73 19.07 -5.13
C ASP A 104 2.38 17.75 -4.41
N VAL A 105 1.56 17.84 -3.37
CA VAL A 105 0.98 16.66 -2.70
C VAL A 105 0.07 15.90 -3.65
N ASN A 106 -0.76 16.62 -4.40
CA ASN A 106 -1.68 16.03 -5.35
C ASN A 106 -0.94 15.37 -6.54
N GLU A 107 0.11 15.99 -7.08
CA GLU A 107 0.95 15.40 -8.14
C GLU A 107 1.61 14.09 -7.67
N LEU A 108 2.10 14.02 -6.43
CA LEU A 108 2.68 12.79 -5.86
C LEU A 108 1.64 11.67 -5.68
N VAL A 109 0.41 12.02 -5.35
CA VAL A 109 -0.72 11.08 -5.25
C VAL A 109 -1.09 10.55 -6.64
N GLU A 110 -1.11 11.45 -7.64
CA GLU A 110 -1.41 11.15 -9.04
C GLU A 110 -0.30 10.36 -9.77
N GLU A 111 0.98 10.52 -9.42
CA GLU A 111 2.05 9.66 -9.97
C GLU A 111 1.81 8.16 -9.70
N HIS A 112 0.98 7.82 -8.70
CA HIS A 112 0.57 6.45 -8.39
C HIS A 112 -0.90 6.14 -8.76
N THR A 113 -1.62 7.01 -9.49
CA THR A 113 -3.02 6.76 -9.90
C THR A 113 -3.17 5.96 -11.18
N GLN A 114 -2.08 5.62 -11.87
CA GLN A 114 -2.20 4.75 -13.05
C GLN A 114 -2.64 3.34 -12.61
N GLU A 115 -3.95 3.13 -12.71
CA GLU A 115 -4.59 1.88 -12.38
C GLU A 115 -4.25 0.83 -13.43
N LEU A 116 -3.92 -0.36 -12.94
CA LEU A 116 -3.84 -1.53 -13.80
C LEU A 116 -5.22 -1.80 -14.37
N THR A 117 -5.29 -1.95 -15.69
CA THR A 117 -6.54 -2.31 -16.36
C THR A 117 -6.98 -3.72 -15.97
N THR A 118 -8.26 -4.03 -16.19
CA THR A 118 -8.80 -5.36 -15.89
C THR A 118 -8.01 -6.46 -16.63
N GLU A 119 -7.55 -6.15 -17.83
CA GLU A 119 -6.75 -7.00 -18.69
C GLU A 119 -5.36 -7.25 -18.09
N GLU A 120 -4.69 -6.20 -17.58
CA GLU A 120 -3.38 -6.31 -16.93
C GLU A 120 -3.46 -7.12 -15.63
N ILE A 121 -4.55 -6.96 -14.87
CA ILE A 121 -4.81 -7.74 -13.66
C ILE A 121 -5.01 -9.23 -14.00
N GLN A 122 -5.76 -9.55 -15.04
CA GLN A 122 -5.97 -10.93 -15.50
C GLN A 122 -4.68 -11.57 -16.01
N GLU A 123 -3.83 -10.81 -16.72
CA GLU A 123 -2.53 -11.27 -17.18
C GLU A 123 -1.60 -11.59 -16.00
N LEU A 124 -1.53 -10.71 -15.00
CA LEU A 124 -0.75 -10.94 -13.77
C LEU A 124 -1.21 -12.20 -13.01
N GLN A 125 -2.52 -12.44 -12.94
CA GLN A 125 -3.05 -13.67 -12.34
C GLN A 125 -2.65 -14.92 -13.13
N SER A 126 -2.70 -14.86 -14.46
CA SER A 126 -2.30 -15.95 -15.35
C SER A 126 -0.82 -16.28 -15.21
N GLN A 127 0.04 -15.25 -15.14
CA GLN A 127 1.47 -15.38 -14.88
C GLN A 127 1.73 -16.01 -13.50
N ARG A 128 1.01 -15.59 -12.46
CA ARG A 128 1.14 -16.15 -11.10
C ARG A 128 0.82 -17.64 -11.07
N ILE A 129 -0.25 -18.05 -11.76
CA ILE A 129 -0.64 -19.47 -11.88
C ILE A 129 0.42 -20.25 -12.65
N ARG A 130 0.95 -19.70 -13.74
CA ARG A 130 2.02 -20.33 -14.54
C ARG A 130 3.28 -20.56 -13.72
N ILE A 131 3.73 -19.55 -12.97
CA ILE A 131 4.90 -19.64 -12.08
C ILE A 131 4.68 -20.71 -11.01
N ARG A 132 3.49 -20.75 -10.39
CA ARG A 132 3.15 -21.78 -9.38
C ARG A 132 3.20 -23.19 -9.94
N ARG A 133 2.73 -23.39 -11.18
CA ARG A 133 2.81 -24.69 -11.89
C ARG A 133 4.26 -25.07 -12.19
N LEU A 134 5.08 -24.14 -12.66
CA LEU A 134 6.49 -24.38 -12.94
C LEU A 134 7.27 -24.74 -11.67
N ARG A 135 7.02 -24.04 -10.55
CA ARG A 135 7.59 -24.39 -9.24
C ARG A 135 7.23 -25.81 -8.82
N LYS A 136 5.96 -26.22 -8.92
CA LYS A 136 5.54 -27.60 -8.63
C LYS A 136 6.23 -28.64 -9.52
N LYS A 137 6.37 -28.37 -10.82
CA LYS A 137 7.07 -29.27 -11.76
C LYS A 137 8.56 -29.39 -11.43
N LEU A 138 9.21 -28.28 -11.07
CA LEU A 138 10.62 -28.26 -10.69
C LEU A 138 10.87 -29.10 -9.43
N VAL A 139 10.00 -28.94 -8.42
CA VAL A 139 10.03 -29.73 -7.18
C VAL A 139 9.83 -31.22 -7.47
N SER A 140 8.84 -31.59 -8.30
CA SER A 140 8.61 -32.99 -8.69
C SER A 140 9.79 -33.60 -9.48
N ARG A 141 10.42 -32.82 -10.37
CA ARG A 141 11.62 -33.25 -11.11
C ARG A 141 12.82 -33.44 -10.18
N SER A 142 13.01 -32.55 -9.20
CA SER A 142 14.06 -32.66 -8.19
C SER A 142 13.88 -33.89 -7.29
N HIS A 143 12.66 -34.18 -6.86
CA HIS A 143 12.35 -35.40 -6.07
C HIS A 143 12.62 -36.68 -6.87
N ARG A 144 12.17 -36.73 -8.13
CA ARG A 144 12.42 -37.88 -9.01
C ARG A 144 13.91 -38.12 -9.26
N LYS A 145 14.70 -37.07 -9.49
CA LYS A 145 16.16 -37.19 -9.64
C LYS A 145 16.83 -37.74 -8.37
N ARG A 146 16.38 -37.32 -7.19
CA ARG A 146 16.90 -37.83 -5.90
C ARG A 146 16.61 -39.32 -5.70
N LEU A 147 15.39 -39.76 -5.96
CA LEU A 147 15.02 -41.18 -5.91
C LEU A 147 15.84 -42.02 -6.89
N PHE A 148 16.10 -41.52 -8.10
CA PHE A 148 16.89 -42.25 -9.10
C PHE A 148 18.37 -42.40 -8.73
N LEU A 149 18.92 -41.46 -7.94
CA LEU A 149 20.29 -41.52 -7.43
C LEU A 149 20.45 -42.40 -6.18
N GLN A 150 19.36 -42.74 -5.48
CA GLN A 150 19.40 -43.63 -4.30
C GLN A 150 19.25 -45.11 -4.64
N VAL A 151 18.87 -45.46 -5.89
CA VAL A 151 18.63 -46.85 -6.34
C VAL A 151 19.79 -47.39 -7.19
N ARG A 152 20.94 -46.68 -7.21
CA ARG A 152 22.14 -47.06 -7.95
C ARG A 152 23.35 -47.04 -7.04
#